data_AF-S5G6N3-F1
#
_entry.id   AF-S5G6N3-F1
#
_cell.length_a   1.000
_cell.length_b   1.000
_cell.length_c   1.000
_cell.angle_alpha   90.00
_cell.angle_beta   90.00
_cell.angle_gamma   90.00
#
_symmetry.space_group_name_H-M   'P 1'
#
loop_
_entity.id
_entity.type
_entity.pdbx_description
1 polymer ?
#
loop_
_entity_poly.entity_id
_entity_poly.type
_entity_poly.pdbx_seq_one_letter_code
_entity_poly.pdbx_strand_id
1 'polypeptide(L)'
;RYIDWLLTVPLLLVEVIAVLALAKEVSRSLIMRLVPASAAMIALGYPGEISTDSTTAAIYGVLSTIPFLYILYVLFVELTKSLDRQPEGVADTVKRLRLLLVATWGVYP
;
A
#
# COMPACT_ATOMS: atom_id res chain seq x y z
N ARG A 1 14.57 8.86 -6.86
CA ARG A 1 13.11 8.63 -6.84
C ARG A 1 12.75 7.17 -6.48
N TYR A 2 13.01 6.17 -7.33
CA TYR A 2 12.59 4.78 -7.04
C TYR A 2 13.20 4.19 -5.76
N ILE A 3 14.48 4.48 -5.49
CA ILE A 3 15.12 4.10 -4.22
C ILE A 3 14.46 4.79 -3.02
N ASP A 4 14.08 6.05 -3.17
CA ASP A 4 13.35 6.79 -2.13
C ASP A 4 11.97 6.17 -1.89
N TRP A 5 11.27 5.76 -2.96
CA TRP A 5 9.98 5.07 -2.87
C TRP A 5 10.09 3.71 -2.19
N LEU A 6 11.15 2.95 -2.45
CA LEU A 6 11.37 1.65 -1.81
C LEU A 6 11.44 1.76 -0.28
N LEU A 7 11.86 2.91 0.25
CA LEU A 7 11.93 3.17 1.69
C LEU A 7 10.67 3.88 2.21
N THR A 8 10.21 4.91 1.51
CA THR A 8 9.10 5.77 1.98
C THR A 8 7.73 5.11 1.86
N VAL A 9 7.46 4.33 0.81
CA VAL A 9 6.16 3.68 0.59
C VAL A 9 5.85 2.65 1.69
N PRO A 10 6.76 1.72 2.03
CA PRO A 10 6.53 0.83 3.18
C PRO A 10 6.41 1.60 4.51
N LEU A 11 7.22 2.65 4.70
CA LEU A 11 7.19 3.45 5.93
C LEU A 11 5.84 4.16 6.11
N LEU A 12 5.30 4.77 5.06
CA LEU A 12 3.98 5.40 5.08
C LEU A 12 2.88 4.40 5.48
N LEU A 13 2.94 3.16 4.98
CA LEU A 13 1.99 2.12 5.36
C LEU A 13 2.16 1.72 6.84
N VAL A 14 3.39 1.62 7.33
CA VAL A 14 3.66 1.37 8.76
C VAL A 14 3.12 2.50 9.62
N GLU A 15 3.36 3.76 9.25
CA GLU A 15 2.88 4.95 9.96
C GLU A 15 1.35 4.95 10.06
N VAL A 16 0.64 4.68 8.96
CA VAL A 16 -0.81 4.57 8.93
C VAL A 16 -1.32 3.52 9.91
N ILE A 17 -0.67 2.36 10.00
CA ILE A 17 -1.08 1.32 10.95
C ILE A 17 -0.69 1.69 12.38
N ALA A 18 0.46 2.35 12.58
CA ALA A 18 0.97 2.71 13.90
C ALA A 18 0.11 3.77 14.60
N VAL A 19 -0.51 4.69 13.85
CA VAL A 19 -1.42 5.70 14.43
C VAL A 19 -2.81 5.13 14.75
N LEU A 20 -3.14 3.96 14.22
CA LEU A 20 -4.37 3.26 14.58
C LEU A 20 -4.11 2.45 15.85
N ALA A 21 -4.86 2.74 16.91
CA ALA A 21 -4.77 2.04 18.19
C ALA A 21 -5.37 0.62 18.10
N LEU A 22 -4.84 -0.21 17.20
CA LEU A 22 -5.26 -1.59 16.98
C LEU A 22 -4.57 -2.52 18.00
N ALA A 23 -5.14 -3.70 18.20
CA ALA A 23 -4.47 -4.75 18.95
C ALA A 23 -3.12 -5.11 18.30
N LYS A 24 -2.10 -5.37 19.12
CA LYS A 24 -0.71 -5.58 18.67
C LYS A 24 -0.60 -6.66 17.59
N GLU A 25 -1.34 -7.76 17.74
CA GLU A 25 -1.36 -8.88 16.80
C GLU A 25 -1.97 -8.47 15.45
N VAL A 26 -2.99 -7.62 15.47
CA VAL A 26 -3.64 -7.08 14.26
C VAL A 26 -2.70 -6.12 13.54
N SER A 27 -2.10 -5.15 14.26
CA SER A 27 -1.11 -4.23 13.67
C SER A 27 0.04 -5.00 13.02
N ARG A 28 0.58 -5.99 13.74
CA ARG A 28 1.67 -6.85 13.21
C ARG A 28 1.23 -7.59 11.96
N SER A 29 0.02 -8.16 11.94
CA SER A 29 -0.51 -8.87 10.77
C SER A 29 -0.63 -7.95 9.56
N LEU A 30 -1.19 -6.75 9.73
CA LEU A 30 -1.33 -5.78 8.65
C LEU A 30 0.02 -5.30 8.13
N ILE A 31 0.96 -4.96 9.01
CA ILE A 31 2.32 -4.53 8.62
C ILE A 31 3.05 -5.64 7.84
N MET A 32 2.97 -6.89 8.30
CA MET A 32 3.61 -8.03 7.63
C MET A 32 2.99 -8.36 6.26
N ARG A 33 1.77 -7.89 5.99
CA ARG A 33 1.15 -7.98 4.65
C ARG A 33 1.52 -6.78 3.77
N LEU A 34 1.45 -5.58 4.34
CA LEU A 34 1.60 -4.31 3.61
C LEU A 34 3.05 -3.99 3.24
N VAL A 35 4.00 -4.17 4.17
CA VAL A 35 5.42 -3.81 3.93
C VAL A 35 6.02 -4.66 2.81
N PRO A 36 5.96 -6.00 2.82
CA PRO A 36 6.51 -6.79 1.73
C PRO A 36 5.79 -6.53 0.40
N ALA A 37 4.47 -6.35 0.42
CA ALA A 37 3.72 -6.04 -0.79
C ALA A 37 4.15 -4.71 -1.42
N SER A 38 4.32 -3.66 -0.60
CA SER A 38 4.79 -2.36 -1.08
C SER A 38 6.23 -2.40 -1.60
N ALA A 39 7.12 -3.13 -0.92
CA ALA A 39 8.47 -3.36 -1.44
C ALA A 39 8.46 -4.12 -2.77
N ALA A 40 7.63 -5.16 -2.89
CA ALA A 40 7.46 -5.93 -4.13
C ALA A 40 6.90 -5.08 -5.28
N MET A 41 5.91 -4.23 -5.01
CA MET A 41 5.35 -3.28 -5.98
C MET A 41 6.45 -2.39 -6.58
N ILE A 42 7.25 -1.74 -5.73
CA ILE A 42 8.32 -0.86 -6.20
C ILE A 42 9.43 -1.65 -6.93
N ALA A 43 9.81 -2.82 -6.40
CA ALA A 43 10.83 -3.67 -7.01
C ALA A 43 10.43 -4.18 -8.40
N LEU A 44 9.16 -4.58 -8.58
CA LEU A 44 8.62 -5.03 -9.87
C LEU A 44 8.41 -3.88 -10.86
N GLY A 45 8.11 -2.67 -10.38
CA GLY A 45 7.97 -1.50 -11.25
C GLY A 45 9.30 -0.99 -11.81
N TYR A 46 10.41 -1.19 -11.08
CA TYR A 46 11.71 -0.61 -11.43
C TYR A 46 12.24 -1.01 -12.82
N PRO A 47 12.20 -2.30 -13.24
CA PRO A 47 12.61 -2.68 -14.59
C PRO A 47 11.76 -2.02 -15.69
N GLY A 48 10.47 -1.80 -15.43
CA GLY A 48 9.57 -1.11 -16.35
C GLY A 48 9.93 0.36 -16.53
N GLU A 49 10.25 1.05 -15.43
CA GLU A 49 10.65 2.48 -15.42
C GLU A 49 11.94 2.73 -16.23
N ILE A 50 12.92 1.83 -16.14
CA ILE A 50 14.21 2.00 -16.85
C ILE A 50 14.21 1.44 -18.28
N SER A 51 13.13 0.77 -18.69
CA SER A 51 13.04 0.16 -20.01
C SER A 51 12.83 1.20 -21.10
N THR A 52 13.54 1.06 -22.22
CA THR A 52 13.29 1.81 -23.45
C THR A 52 12.31 1.11 -24.39
N ASP A 53 11.99 -0.17 -24.12
CA ASP A 53 11.00 -0.96 -24.84
C ASP A 53 9.63 -0.88 -24.18
N SER A 54 8.63 -0.48 -24.97
CA SER A 54 7.24 -0.32 -24.52
C SER A 54 6.58 -1.62 -24.06
N THR A 55 6.95 -2.76 -24.65
CA THR A 55 6.39 -4.08 -24.27
C THR A 55 6.87 -4.47 -22.89
N THR A 56 8.17 -4.34 -22.64
CA THR A 56 8.80 -4.60 -21.34
C THR A 56 8.23 -3.66 -20.27
N ALA A 57 8.08 -2.38 -20.57
CA ALA A 57 7.46 -1.42 -19.65
C ALA A 57 6.02 -1.82 -19.27
N ALA A 58 5.21 -2.23 -20.25
CA ALA A 58 3.84 -2.69 -20.00
C ALA A 58 3.79 -3.97 -19.15
N ILE A 59 4.66 -4.96 -19.43
CA ILE A 59 4.71 -6.22 -18.67
C ILE A 59 5.04 -5.93 -17.20
N TYR A 60 6.09 -5.15 -16.93
CA TYR A 60 6.48 -4.84 -15.56
C TYR A 60 5.47 -3.93 -14.84
N GLY A 61 4.78 -3.04 -15.55
CA GLY A 61 3.64 -2.29 -15.01
C GLY A 61 2.49 -3.20 -14.56
N VAL A 62 2.11 -4.18 -15.39
CA VAL A 62 1.09 -5.18 -15.00
C VAL A 62 1.56 -6.01 -13.80
N LEU A 63 2.82 -6.42 -13.77
CA LEU A 63 3.38 -7.18 -12.64
C LEU A 63 3.40 -6.36 -11.35
N SER A 64 3.73 -5.07 -11.40
CA SER A 64 3.71 -4.16 -10.25
C SER A 64 2.29 -3.85 -9.76
N THR A 65 1.31 -3.85 -10.67
CA THR A 65 -0.10 -3.65 -10.33
C THR A 65 -0.64 -4.76 -9.42
N ILE A 66 -0.13 -5.99 -9.51
CA ILE A 66 -0.61 -7.13 -8.69
C ILE A 66 -0.43 -6.86 -7.18
N PRO A 67 0.79 -6.59 -6.65
CA PRO A 67 0.95 -6.24 -5.25
C PRO A 67 0.27 -4.92 -4.88
N PHE A 68 0.12 -3.96 -5.81
CA PHE A 68 -0.67 -2.76 -5.56
C PHE A 68 -2.13 -3.09 -5.25
N LEU A 69 -2.79 -3.92 -6.07
CA LEU A 69 -4.15 -4.38 -5.82
C LEU A 69 -4.26 -5.17 -4.51
N TYR A 70 -3.24 -5.94 -4.15
CA TYR A 70 -3.20 -6.63 -2.85
C TYR A 70 -3.11 -5.63 -1.68
N ILE A 71 -2.33 -4.56 -1.78
CA ILE A 71 -2.31 -3.47 -0.78
C ILE A 71 -3.72 -2.88 -0.63
N LEU A 72 -4.40 -2.57 -1.74
CA LEU A 72 -5.77 -2.08 -1.71
C LEU A 72 -6.72 -3.07 -1.03
N TYR A 73 -6.62 -4.36 -1.35
CA TYR A 73 -7.40 -5.40 -0.66
C TYR A 73 -7.16 -5.37 0.86
N VAL A 74 -5.91 -5.32 1.31
CA VAL A 74 -5.59 -5.29 2.75
C VAL A 74 -6.16 -4.02 3.41
N LEU A 75 -6.05 -2.86 2.77
CA LEU A 75 -6.54 -1.60 3.31
C LEU A 75 -8.08 -1.49 3.32
N PHE A 76 -8.76 -1.99 2.28
CA PHE A 76 -10.21 -1.86 2.15
C PHE A 76 -10.98 -3.00 2.82
N VAL A 77 -10.39 -4.19 2.91
CA VAL A 77 -11.05 -5.38 3.46
C VAL A 77 -10.52 -5.73 4.84
N GLU A 78 -9.22 -6.03 4.98
CA GLU A 78 -8.67 -6.55 6.25
C GLU A 78 -8.61 -5.49 7.34
N LEU A 79 -8.21 -4.27 7.00
CA LEU A 79 -8.21 -3.17 7.95
C LEU A 79 -9.63 -2.82 8.40
N THR A 80 -10.62 -2.85 7.50
CA THR A 80 -12.02 -2.53 7.83
C THR A 80 -12.56 -3.45 8.94
N LYS A 81 -12.23 -4.75 8.92
CA LYS A 81 -12.60 -5.71 9.97
C LYS A 81 -12.06 -5.34 11.36
N SER A 82 -11.06 -4.46 11.41
CA SER A 82 -10.40 -4.03 12.65
C SER A 82 -10.88 -2.67 13.16
N LEU A 83 -11.77 -1.99 12.41
CA LEU A 83 -12.25 -0.65 12.73
C LEU A 83 -13.45 -0.64 13.70
N ASP A 84 -14.18 -1.75 13.85
CA ASP A 84 -15.39 -1.82 14.70
C ASP A 84 -15.13 -1.52 16.18
N ARG A 85 -13.87 -1.61 16.61
CA ARG A 85 -13.43 -1.36 18.00
C ARG A 85 -12.81 0.03 18.19
N GLN A 86 -12.80 0.86 17.16
CA GLN A 86 -12.21 2.19 17.21
C GLN A 86 -13.25 3.24 17.66
N PRO A 87 -12.80 4.36 18.27
CA PRO A 87 -13.67 5.47 18.61
C PRO A 87 -14.46 6.01 17.40
N GLU A 88 -15.60 6.63 17.68
CA GLU A 88 -16.40 7.33 16.66
C GLU A 88 -15.53 8.35 15.90
N GLY A 89 -15.67 8.39 14.57
CA GLY A 89 -14.89 9.27 13.69
C GLY A 89 -13.56 8.71 13.18
N VAL A 90 -12.97 7.70 13.83
CA VAL A 90 -11.74 7.05 13.32
C VAL A 90 -12.00 6.33 12.00
N ALA A 91 -13.13 5.60 11.89
CA ALA A 91 -13.50 4.89 10.66
C ALA A 91 -13.64 5.83 9.45
N ASP A 92 -14.20 7.02 9.65
CA ASP A 92 -14.33 8.04 8.60
C ASP A 92 -12.98 8.63 8.21
N THR A 93 -12.11 8.88 9.18
CA THR A 93 -10.74 9.35 8.93
C THR A 93 -9.96 8.31 8.12
N VAL A 94 -10.06 7.03 8.50
CA VAL A 94 -9.43 5.92 7.76
C VAL A 94 -10.03 5.77 6.36
N LYS A 95 -11.33 6.01 6.17
CA LYS A 95 -11.96 6.03 4.85
C LYS A 95 -11.38 7.12 3.95
N ARG A 96 -11.25 8.36 4.47
CA ARG A 96 -10.64 9.48 3.73
C ARG A 96 -9.17 9.21 3.39
N LEU A 97 -8.42 8.68 4.35
CA LEU A 97 -7.02 8.32 4.15
C LEU A 97 -6.84 7.27 3.04
N ARG A 98 -7.68 6.23 3.03
CA ARG A 98 -7.66 5.20 1.96
C ARG A 98 -7.96 5.79 0.58
N LEU A 99 -8.94 6.68 0.48
CA LEU A 99 -9.25 7.38 -0.76
C LEU A 99 -8.11 8.27 -1.22
N LEU A 100 -7.45 8.97 -0.30
CA LEU A 100 -6.30 9.82 -0.59
C LEU A 100 -5.11 8.99 -1.07
N LEU A 101 -4.85 7.83 -0.45
CA LEU A 101 -3.82 6.89 -0.91
C LEU A 101 -4.11 6.41 -2.33
N VAL A 102 -5.34 5.97 -2.62
CA VAL A 102 -5.72 5.55 -3.98
C VAL A 102 -5.57 6.70 -4.98
N ALA A 103 -6.01 7.91 -4.62
CA ALA A 103 -5.92 9.06 -5.52
C ALA A 103 -4.47 9.49 -5.81
N THR A 104 -3.59 9.38 -4.81
CA THR A 104 -2.18 9.80 -4.94
C THR A 104 -1.29 8.71 -5.55
N TRP A 105 -1.60 7.43 -5.31
CA TRP A 105 -0.77 6.31 -5.77
C TRP A 105 -1.33 5.67 -7.04
N GLY A 106 -2.62 5.80 -7.32
CA GLY A 106 -3.26 5.22 -8.51
C GLY A 106 -2.77 5.83 -9.83
N VAL A 107 -2.05 6.95 -9.80
CA VAL A 107 -1.36 7.53 -10.96
C VAL A 107 0.05 6.96 -11.19
N TYR A 108 0.53 6.11 -10.27
CA TYR A 108 1.84 5.44 -10.33
C TYR A 108 1.69 3.89 -10.19
N PRO A 109 0.96 3.23 -11.10
CA PRO A 109 0.85 1.77 -11.10
C PRO A 109 2.14 1.05 -11.51
#